data_AF-A0A7G1NGB2-F1
#
_entry.id   AF-A0A7G1NGB2-F1
#
_cell.length_a   1.000
_cell.length_b   1.000
_cell.length_c   1.000
_cell.angle_alpha   90.00
_cell.angle_beta   90.00
_cell.angle_gamma   90.00
#
_symmetry.space_group_name_H-M   'P 1'
#
loop_
_entity.id
_entity.type
_entity.pdbx_description
1 polymer ?
#
loop_
_entity_poly.entity_id
_entity_poly.type
_entity_poly.pdbx_seq_one_letter_code
_entity_poly.pdbx_strand_id
1 'polypeptide(L)'
;MFVTPDRLNAWYVESGLVDAVSPGQEADVERAGAVREAVYRLVTARRLGEEYDGAALTVVNNAARTPPAAYRARKRTAAEASRRRTS
;
A
#
# COMPACT_ATOMS: atom_id res chain seq x y z
N MET A 1 -13.01 -8.41 -1.22
CA MET A 1 -12.86 -7.55 -0.03
C MET A 1 -11.66 -8.05 0.76
N PHE A 2 -10.71 -7.19 1.15
CA PHE A 2 -9.46 -7.57 1.83
C PHE A 2 -9.73 -7.80 3.33
N VAL A 3 -10.33 -8.93 3.64
CA VAL A 3 -10.76 -9.30 5.01
C VAL A 3 -9.68 -10.00 5.82
N THR A 4 -8.53 -10.35 5.22
CA THR A 4 -7.43 -11.02 5.90
C THR A 4 -6.07 -10.44 5.48
N PRO A 5 -5.04 -10.50 6.36
CA PRO A 5 -3.68 -10.08 6.02
C PRO A 5 -3.14 -10.76 4.76
N ASP A 6 -3.41 -12.05 4.58
CA ASP A 6 -2.97 -12.82 3.41
C ASP A 6 -3.56 -12.28 2.10
N ARG A 7 -4.84 -11.88 2.12
CA ARG A 7 -5.53 -11.27 0.97
C ARG A 7 -4.94 -9.91 0.61
N LEU A 8 -4.55 -9.13 1.62
CA LEU A 8 -3.92 -7.83 1.40
C LEU A 8 -2.51 -8.00 0.82
N ASN A 9 -1.73 -8.95 1.35
CA ASN A 9 -0.39 -9.29 0.87
C ASN A 9 -0.42 -9.81 -0.58
N ALA A 10 -1.35 -10.72 -0.90
CA ALA A 10 -1.51 -11.24 -2.26
C ALA A 10 -1.78 -10.13 -3.28
N TRP A 11 -2.64 -9.17 -2.95
CA TRP A 11 -2.94 -8.04 -3.83
C TRP A 11 -1.72 -7.16 -4.12
N TYR A 12 -0.87 -6.91 -3.11
CA TYR A 12 0.36 -6.13 -3.29
C TYR A 12 1.35 -6.79 -4.25
N VAL A 13 1.43 -8.12 -4.25
CA VAL A 13 2.25 -8.89 -5.19
C VAL A 13 1.62 -8.89 -6.59
N GLU A 14 0.31 -9.17 -6.68
CA GLU A 14 -0.42 -9.21 -7.95
C GLU A 14 -0.42 -7.87 -8.70
N SER A 15 -0.40 -6.76 -7.96
CA SER A 15 -0.33 -5.40 -8.51
C SER A 15 1.09 -4.93 -8.84
N GLY A 16 2.12 -5.76 -8.59
CA GLY A 16 3.52 -5.45 -8.89
C GLY A 16 4.12 -4.33 -8.02
N LEU A 17 3.49 -4.02 -6.88
CA LEU A 17 3.92 -2.95 -5.98
C LEU A 17 5.09 -3.38 -5.08
N VAL A 18 5.29 -4.68 -4.84
CA VAL A 18 6.41 -5.24 -4.05
C VAL A 18 6.84 -6.63 -4.54
N ASP A 19 8.15 -6.86 -4.60
CA ASP A 19 8.77 -8.15 -4.99
C ASP A 19 8.69 -9.23 -3.89
N ALA A 20 8.50 -8.82 -2.63
CA ALA A 20 8.29 -9.71 -1.49
C ALA A 20 7.57 -8.95 -0.37
N VAL A 21 6.54 -9.56 0.21
CA VAL A 21 5.72 -8.92 1.25
C VAL A 21 6.34 -9.18 2.62
N SER A 22 6.66 -8.11 3.34
CA SER A 22 6.91 -8.21 4.78
C SER A 22 5.57 -8.58 5.44
N PRO A 23 5.49 -9.61 6.30
CA PRO A 23 4.20 -10.05 6.85
C PRO A 23 3.49 -8.90 7.57
N GLY A 24 2.40 -8.41 6.98
CA GLY A 24 1.51 -7.43 7.61
C GLY A 24 0.90 -8.01 8.89
N GLN A 25 0.73 -7.16 9.91
CA GLN A 25 0.06 -7.50 11.15
C GLN A 25 -1.45 -7.21 11.02
N GLU A 26 -2.28 -7.74 11.94
CA GLU A 26 -3.72 -7.42 11.96
C GLU A 26 -3.98 -5.90 12.02
N ALA A 27 -3.16 -5.17 12.77
CA ALA A 27 -3.21 -3.71 12.85
C ALA A 27 -2.98 -3.01 11.49
N ASP A 28 -2.24 -3.62 10.56
CA ASP A 28 -2.05 -3.08 9.22
C ASP A 28 -3.31 -3.25 8.37
N VAL A 29 -4.05 -4.35 8.56
CA VAL A 29 -5.35 -4.57 7.90
C VAL A 29 -6.40 -3.60 8.41
N GLU A 30 -6.48 -3.39 9.73
CA GLU A 30 -7.37 -2.41 10.34
C GLU A 30 -7.09 -1.00 9.82
N ARG A 31 -5.81 -0.61 9.79
CA ARG A 31 -5.38 0.70 9.28
C ARG A 31 -5.72 0.86 7.79
N ALA A 32 -5.44 -0.15 6.97
CA ALA A 32 -5.78 -0.14 5.55
C ALA A 32 -7.29 -0.06 5.32
N GLY A 33 -8.08 -0.77 6.13
CA GLY A 33 -9.53 -0.70 6.14
C GLY A 33 -10.04 0.70 6.44
N ALA A 34 -9.56 1.31 7.53
CA ALA A 34 -9.95 2.65 7.93
C ALA A 34 -9.67 3.70 6.84
N VAL A 35 -8.50 3.62 6.18
CA VAL A 35 -8.15 4.52 5.07
C VAL A 35 -9.08 4.31 3.88
N ARG A 36 -9.37 3.05 3.50
CA ARG A 36 -10.29 2.75 2.40
C ARG A 36 -11.68 3.34 2.65
N GLU A 37 -12.24 3.12 3.83
CA GLU A 37 -13.58 3.63 4.17
C GLU A 37 -13.62 5.16 4.25
N ALA A 38 -12.53 5.80 4.69
CA ALA A 38 -12.40 7.25 4.63
C ALA A 38 -12.40 7.76 3.18
N VAL A 39 -11.64 7.13 2.27
CA VAL A 39 -11.63 7.47 0.84
C VAL A 39 -13.02 7.30 0.23
N TYR A 40 -13.74 6.21 0.53
CA TYR A 40 -15.10 6.02 0.03
C TYR A 40 -16.07 7.10 0.47
N ARG A 41 -16.00 7.55 1.73
CA ARG A 41 -16.79 8.68 2.22
C ARG A 41 -16.47 9.97 1.45
N LEU A 42 -15.20 10.30 1.28
CA LEU A 42 -14.77 11.51 0.57
C LEU A 42 -15.17 11.49 -0.92
N VAL A 43 -14.99 10.35 -1.59
CA VAL A 43 -15.39 10.18 -2.99
C VAL A 43 -16.91 10.28 -3.13
N THR A 44 -17.66 9.68 -2.20
CA THR A 44 -19.14 9.79 -2.18
C THR A 44 -19.58 11.24 -1.99
N ALA A 45 -19.06 11.94 -0.98
CA ALA A 45 -19.37 13.35 -0.74
C ALA A 45 -19.06 14.21 -1.97
N ARG A 46 -17.91 13.98 -2.62
CA ARG A 46 -17.55 14.65 -3.88
C ARG A 46 -18.57 14.40 -5.00
N ARG A 47 -19.04 13.16 -5.14
CA ARG A 47 -20.03 12.78 -6.16
C ARG A 47 -21.40 13.39 -5.90
N LEU A 48 -21.76 13.60 -4.64
CA LEU A 48 -23.03 14.18 -4.22
C LEU A 48 -22.99 15.71 -4.12
N GLY A 49 -21.80 16.33 -4.21
CA GLY A 49 -21.62 17.77 -4.00
C GLY A 49 -21.73 18.18 -2.54
N GLU A 50 -21.52 17.25 -1.61
CA GLU A 50 -21.56 17.45 -0.17
C GLU A 50 -20.20 17.90 0.37
N GLU A 51 -20.22 18.51 1.55
CA GLU A 51 -19.00 18.83 2.29
C GLU A 51 -18.26 17.55 2.72
N TYR A 52 -16.93 17.66 2.79
CA TYR A 52 -16.11 16.55 3.23
C TYR A 52 -16.16 16.36 4.74
N ASP A 53 -16.38 15.11 5.15
CA ASP A 53 -16.24 14.68 6.53
C ASP A 53 -14.81 14.93 7.04
N GLY A 54 -14.69 15.79 8.06
CA GLY A 54 -13.39 16.18 8.63
C GLY A 54 -12.63 15.01 9.26
N ALA A 55 -13.34 14.01 9.78
CA ALA A 55 -12.72 12.81 10.33
C ALA A 55 -12.10 11.96 9.20
N ALA A 56 -12.81 11.75 8.09
CA ALA A 56 -12.28 11.06 6.92
C ALA A 56 -11.05 11.79 6.33
N LEU A 57 -11.08 13.12 6.23
CA LEU A 57 -9.92 13.91 5.80
C LEU A 57 -8.72 13.70 6.73
N THR A 58 -8.95 13.70 8.03
CA THR A 58 -7.90 13.48 9.04
C THR A 58 -7.25 12.12 8.88
N VAL A 59 -8.05 11.06 8.69
CA VAL A 59 -7.54 9.68 8.49
C VAL A 59 -6.64 9.60 7.26
N VAL A 60 -7.09 10.12 6.12
CA VAL A 60 -6.32 10.07 4.87
C VAL A 60 -5.04 10.91 4.98
N ASN A 61 -5.13 12.11 5.54
CA ASN A 61 -3.97 12.99 5.70
C ASN A 61 -2.92 12.39 6.65
N ASN A 62 -3.35 11.75 7.73
CA ASN A 62 -2.44 11.08 8.66
C ASN A 62 -1.75 9.88 7.99
N ALA A 63 -2.48 9.08 7.21
CA ALA A 63 -1.87 7.99 6.45
C ALA A 63 -0.84 8.50 5.43
N ALA A 64 -1.15 9.58 4.71
CA ALA A 64 -0.28 10.16 3.68
C ALA A 64 1.00 10.81 4.24
N ARG A 65 1.03 11.20 5.52
CA ARG A 65 2.25 11.71 6.18
C ARG A 65 3.32 10.64 6.38
N THR A 66 2.95 9.36 6.32
CA THR A 66 3.93 8.28 6.43
C THR A 66 4.73 8.22 5.14
N PRO A 67 6.07 8.36 5.17
CA PRO A 67 6.89 8.24 3.98
C PRO A 67 6.61 6.90 3.29
N PRO A 68 6.51 6.85 1.95
CA PRO A 68 6.40 5.58 1.24
C PRO A 68 7.51 4.65 1.71
N ALA A 69 7.18 3.38 1.97
CA ALA A 69 8.20 2.39 2.29
C ALA A 69 9.25 2.43 1.19
N ALA A 70 10.46 2.87 1.53
CA ALA A 70 11.52 3.05 0.56
C ALA A 70 11.85 1.68 -0.04
N TYR A 71 11.50 1.47 -1.31
CA TYR A 71 11.87 0.28 -2.05
C TYR A 71 13.39 0.14 -2.02
N ARG A 72 13.90 -0.82 -1.25
CA ARG A 72 15.31 -1.19 -1.27
C ARG A 72 15.50 -2.27 -2.32
N ALA A 73 15.81 -1.86 -3.54
CA ALA A 73 16.31 -2.77 -4.56
C ALA A 73 17.52 -3.53 -4.00
N ARG A 74 17.48 -4.86 -4.02
CA ARG A 74 18.64 -5.70 -3.67
C ARG A 74 19.79 -5.30 -4.61
N LYS A 75 20.90 -4.82 -4.05
CA LYS A 75 22.10 -4.56 -4.85
C LYS A 75 22.53 -5.89 -5.48
N ARG A 76 22.44 -5.98 -6.81
CA ARG A 76 22.96 -7.12 -7.57
C ARG A 76 24.46 -7.20 -7.31
N THR A 77 24.94 -8.33 -6.78
CA THR A 77 26.36 -8.50 -6.51
C THR A 77 27.11 -8.65 -7.84
N ALA A 78 28.34 -8.10 -7.91
CA ALA A 78 29.15 -8.08 -9.13
C ALA A 78 29.43 -9.48 -9.73
N ALA A 79 29.33 -10.54 -8.91
CA ALA A 79 29.47 -11.93 -9.32
C ALA A 79 28.36 -12.41 -10.28
N GLU A 80 27.17 -11.82 -10.21
CA GLU A 80 26.01 -12.22 -11.01
C GLU A 80 25.88 -11.41 -12.32
N ALA A 81 26.54 -10.24 -12.38
CA ALA A 81 26.68 -9.45 -13.61
C ALA A 81 27.71 -10.03 -14.59
N SER A 82 28.68 -10.81 -14.09
CA SER A 82 29.77 -11.36 -14.90
C SER A 82 29.39 -12.66 -15.63
N ARG A 83 28.33 -13.37 -15.20
CA ARG A 83 27.86 -14.61 -15.85
C ARG A 83 27.02 -14.42 -17.12
N ARG A 84 26.52 -13.21 -17.40
CA ARG A 84 25.70 -12.92 -18.59
C ARG A 84 26.45 -12.27 -19.75
N ARG A 85 27.74 -11.95 -19.58
CA ARG A 85 28.58 -11.36 -20.65
C ARG A 85 29.37 -12.40 -21.45
N THR A 86 29.23 -13.69 -21.11
CA THR A 86 30.02 -14.79 -21.69
C THR A 86 29.17 -15.88 -22.34
N SER A 87 27.89 -15.61 -22.62
CA SER A 87 27.01 -16.52 -23.36
C SER A 87 26.46 -15.87 -24.62
#